data_AF-A0A352S2L0-F1
#
_entry.id   AF-A0A352S2L0-F1
#
_cell.length_a   1.000
_cell.length_b   1.000
_cell.length_c   1.000
_cell.angle_alpha   90.00
_cell.angle_beta   90.00
_cell.angle_gamma   90.00
#
_symmetry.space_group_name_H-M   'P 1'
#
loop_
_entity.id
_entity.type
_entity.pdbx_description
1 polymer ?
#
loop_
_entity_poly.entity_id
_entity_poly.type
_entity_poly.pdbx_seq_one_letter_code
_entity_poly.pdbx_strand_id
1 'polypeptide(L)' 'MTPDQASLRQAVLANRNEELLRELQHAHRIIQNGLQIMSVTQTSVWGERNARDGVDGEGTTRYHERAAVLARATGSAA' A
#
# COMPACT_ATOMS: atom_id res chain seq x y z
N MET A 1 5.81 -29.39 -16.55
CA MET A 1 5.79 -28.94 -15.14
C MET A 1 5.18 -30.06 -14.34
N THR A 2 5.90 -30.62 -13.36
CA THR A 2 5.35 -31.66 -12.49
C THR A 2 4.44 -31.02 -11.41
N PRO A 3 3.55 -31.79 -10.78
CA PRO A 3 2.77 -31.31 -9.63
C PRO A 3 3.66 -30.67 -8.54
N ASP A 4 4.83 -31.24 -8.26
CA ASP A 4 5.76 -30.71 -7.27
C ASP A 4 6.35 -29.35 -7.69
N GLN A 5 6.69 -29.18 -8.97
CA GLN A 5 7.15 -27.90 -9.50
C GLN A 5 6.06 -26.82 -9.45
N ALA A 6 4.80 -27.20 -9.69
CA ALA A 6 3.66 -26.30 -9.55
C ALA A 6 3.44 -25.88 -8.10
N SER A 7 3.51 -26.83 -7.15
CA SER A 7 3.40 -26.56 -5.71
C SER A 7 4.51 -25.65 -5.20
N LEU A 8 5.76 -25.90 -5.58
CA LEU A 8 6.90 -25.04 -5.21
C LEU A 8 6.71 -23.61 -5.75
N ARG A 9 6.29 -23.48 -7.00
CA ARG A 9 6.01 -22.17 -7.61
C ARG A 9 4.91 -21.43 -6.84
N GLN A 10 3.83 -22.13 -6.47
CA GLN A 10 2.73 -21.55 -5.70
C GLN A 10 3.19 -21.08 -4.32
N ALA A 11 3.99 -21.88 -3.61
CA ALA A 11 4.55 -21.50 -2.31
C ALA A 11 5.47 -20.27 -2.41
N VAL A 12 6.32 -20.20 -3.44
CA VAL A 12 7.17 -19.02 -3.68
C VAL A 12 6.33 -17.77 -3.96
N LEU A 13 5.25 -17.89 -4.75
CA LEU A 13 4.34 -16.77 -5.01
C LEU A 13 3.61 -16.31 -3.74
N ALA A 14 3.15 -17.26 -2.92
CA ALA A 14 2.51 -16.94 -1.64
C ALA A 14 3.45 -16.17 -0.71
N ASN A 15 4.68 -16.65 -0.54
CA ASN A 15 5.68 -15.98 0.30
C ASN A 15 5.99 -14.55 -0.19
N ARG A 16 6.13 -14.35 -1.52
CA ARG A 16 6.35 -13.01 -2.10
C ARG A 16 5.15 -12.10 -1.89
N ASN A 17 3.93 -12.63 -2.02
CA ASN A 17 2.72 -11.84 -1.78
C ASN A 17 2.61 -11.40 -0.31
N GLU A 18 2.99 -12.26 0.64
CA GLU A 18 3.03 -11.89 2.06
C GLU A 18 4.06 -10.81 2.35
N GLU A 19 5.25 -10.89 1.76
CA GLU A 19 6.29 -9.87 1.88
C GLU A 19 5.82 -8.52 1.32
N LEU A 20 5.25 -8.51 0.11
CA LEU A 20 4.69 -7.30 -0.50
C LEU A 20 3.54 -6.72 0.32
N LEU A 21 2.69 -7.56 0.89
CA LEU A 21 1.60 -7.10 1.77
C LEU A 21 2.14 -6.42 3.03
N ARG A 22 3.16 -6.99 3.68
CA ARG A 22 3.81 -6.38 4.85
C ARG A 22 4.42 -5.02 4.50
N GLU A 23 5.11 -4.92 3.36
CA GLU A 23 5.67 -3.65 2.92
C GLU A 23 4.60 -2.59 2.61
N LEU A 24 3.46 -2.98 2.02
CA LEU A 24 2.33 -2.08 1.82
C LEU A 24 1.72 -1.61 3.15
N GLN A 25 1.63 -2.49 4.16
CA GLN A 25 1.18 -2.12 5.50
C GLN A 25 2.15 -1.15 6.19
N HIS A 26 3.46 -1.38 6.08
CA HIS A 26 4.48 -0.47 6.59
C HIS A 26 4.42 0.89 5.90
N ALA A 27 4.36 0.92 4.57
CA ALA A 27 4.22 2.16 3.80
C ALA A 27 2.93 2.93 4.18
N HIS A 28 1.83 2.21 4.42
CA HIS A 28 0.60 2.80 4.93
C HIS A 28 0.83 3.55 6.25
N ARG A 29 1.47 2.88 7.21
CA ARG A 29 1.75 3.46 8.52
C ARG A 29 2.75 4.62 8.46
N ILE A 30 3.82 4.51 7.69
CA ILE A 30 4.82 5.56 7.52
C ILE A 30 4.18 6.84 6.97
N ILE A 31 3.32 6.72 5.96
CA ILE A 31 2.64 7.88 5.36
C ILE A 31 1.65 8.52 6.35
N GLN A 32 0.93 7.71 7.14
CA GLN A 32 0.09 8.23 8.22
C GLN A 32 0.91 9.00 9.25
N ASN A 33 2.04 8.44 9.70
CA ASN A 33 2.92 9.11 10.66
C ASN A 33 3.44 10.43 10.10
N GLY A 34 3.80 10.48 8.81
CA GLY A 34 4.21 11.71 8.12
C GLY A 34 3.13 12.79 8.16
N LEU A 35 1.88 12.43 7.83
CA LEU A 35 0.76 13.38 7.89
C LEU A 35 0.53 13.97 9.27
N GLN A 36 0.71 13.16 10.32
CA GLN A 36 0.44 13.58 11.70
C GLN A 36 1.44 14.61 12.23
N ILE A 37 2.63 14.70 11.64
CA ILE A 37 3.69 15.61 12.09
C ILE A 37 3.90 16.82 11.16
N MET A 38 3.27 16.83 9.99
CA MET A 38 3.43 17.87 8.99
C MET A 38 2.54 19.08 9.28
N SER A 39 3.02 20.28 8.94
CA SER A 39 2.19 21.47 8.90
C SER A 39 1.24 21.45 7.69
N VAL A 40 0.17 22.24 7.74
CA VAL A 40 -0.80 22.36 6.65
C VAL A 40 -0.12 22.68 5.31
N THR A 41 0.84 23.62 5.29
CA THR A 41 1.58 23.99 4.09
C THR A 41 2.40 22.81 3.54
N GLN A 42 3.05 22.04 4.42
CA GLN A 42 3.80 20.86 4.00
C GLN A 42 2.88 19.79 3.41
N THR A 43 1.69 19.60 4.01
CA THR A 43 0.67 18.68 3.48
C THR A 43 0.21 19.10 2.09
N SER A 44 -0.02 20.39 1.84
CA SER A 44 -0.36 20.88 0.49
C SER A 44 0.75 20.59 -0.54
N VAL A 45 2.01 20.90 -0.22
CA VAL A 45 3.16 20.62 -1.11
C VAL A 45 3.30 19.12 -1.39
N TRP A 46 3.05 18.27 -0.38
CA TRP A 46 3.02 16.82 -0.59
C TRP A 46 1.94 16.43 -1.62
N GLY A 47 0.73 16.96 -1.48
CA GLY A 47 -0.37 16.70 -2.41
C GLY A 47 -0.04 17.10 -3.83
N GLU A 48 0.54 18.29 -4.02
CA GLU A 48 1.00 18.77 -5.33
C GLU A 48 2.05 17.85 -5.96
N ARG A 49 3.00 17.35 -5.14
CA ARG A 49 4.02 16.39 -5.61
C ARG A 49 3.38 15.07 -6.03
N ASN A 50 2.46 14.55 -5.23
CA ASN A 50 1.70 13.33 -5.56
C ASN A 50 0.94 13.48 -6.88
N ALA A 51 0.26 14.62 -7.09
CA ALA A 51 -0.47 14.90 -8.33
C ALA A 51 0.46 15.03 -9.53
N ARG A 52 1.59 15.75 -9.39
CA ARG A 52 2.61 15.84 -10.44
C ARG A 52 3.13 14.46 -10.85
N ASP A 53 3.31 13.56 -9.88
CA ASP A 53 3.87 12.22 -10.11
C ASP A 53 2.78 11.19 -10.50
N GLY A 54 1.52 11.62 -10.70
CA GLY A 54 0.41 10.76 -11.15
C GLY A 54 -0.07 9.74 -10.09
N VAL A 55 0.20 10.02 -8.82
CA VAL A 55 -0.18 9.20 -7.67
C VAL A 55 -1.11 9.97 -6.73
N ASP A 56 -1.92 10.86 -7.27
CA ASP A 56 -3.04 11.51 -6.59
C ASP A 56 -4.29 10.62 -6.51
N GLY A 57 -5.23 11.04 -5.68
CA GLY A 57 -6.50 10.37 -5.46
C GLY A 57 -7.29 11.10 -4.37
N GLU A 58 -8.07 10.37 -3.58
CA GLU A 58 -8.89 10.96 -2.54
C GLU A 58 -8.01 11.51 -1.40
N GLY A 59 -8.03 12.84 -1.25
CA GLY A 59 -7.20 13.58 -0.32
C GLY A 59 -5.71 13.62 -0.70
N THR A 60 -4.87 14.16 0.20
CA THR A 60 -3.43 14.39 -0.08
C THR A 60 -2.64 13.10 -0.26
N THR A 61 -3.05 12.00 0.37
CA THR A 61 -2.19 10.79 0.53
C THR A 61 -2.83 9.48 0.10
N ARG A 62 -3.96 9.54 -0.61
CA ARG A 62 -4.68 8.35 -1.08
C ARG A 62 -4.93 7.34 0.04
N TYR A 63 -5.39 7.86 1.18
CA TYR A 63 -5.51 7.07 2.40
C TYR A 63 -6.55 5.97 2.22
N HIS A 64 -7.74 6.34 1.71
CA HIS A 64 -8.87 5.44 1.58
C HIS A 64 -8.62 4.33 0.56
N GLU A 65 -7.97 4.64 -0.56
CA GLU A 65 -7.64 3.65 -1.58
C GLU A 65 -6.64 2.63 -1.07
N ARG A 66 -5.60 3.07 -0.35
CA ARG A 66 -4.62 2.17 0.26
C ARG A 66 -5.25 1.32 1.35
N ALA A 67 -6.09 1.91 2.21
CA ALA A 67 -6.82 1.18 3.24
C ALA A 67 -7.75 0.11 2.63
N ALA A 68 -8.45 0.44 1.55
CA ALA A 68 -9.34 -0.50 0.86
C ALA A 68 -8.57 -1.65 0.20
N VAL A 69 -7.41 -1.38 -0.43
CA VAL A 69 -6.54 -2.44 -0.99
C VAL A 69 -6.07 -3.38 0.11
N LEU A 70 -5.62 -2.83 1.24
CA LEU A 70 -5.17 -3.64 2.39
C LEU A 70 -6.31 -4.48 2.95
N ALA A 71 -7.49 -3.91 3.16
CA ALA A 71 -8.65 -4.63 3.66
C ALA A 71 -9.04 -5.81 2.75
N ARG A 72 -9.01 -5.64 1.43
CA ARG A 72 -9.24 -6.75 0.48
C ARG A 72 -8.14 -7.81 0.57
N ALA A 73 -6.89 -7.41 0.70
CA ALA A 73 -5.76 -8.34 0.77
C ALA A 73 -5.72 -9.15 2.07
N THR A 74 -6.20 -8.59 3.19
CA THR A 74 -6.26 -9.28 4.49
C THR A 74 -7.59 -9.97 4.78
N GLY A 75 -8.54 -9.93 3.83
CA GLY A 75 -9.89 -10.47 4.04
C GLY A 75 -10.71 -9.71 5.08
N SER A 76 -10.36 -8.45 5.36
CA SER A 76 -11.06 -7.57 6.29
C SER A 76 -12.07 -6.64 5.60
N ALA A 77 -12.13 -6.66 4.26
CA ALA A 77 -13.19 -6.02 3.50
C ALA A 77 -14.46 -6.89 3.56
N ALA A 78 -15.52 -6.37 4.18
CA ALA A 78 -16.85 -6.96 4.17
C ALA A 78 -17.56 -6.76 2.81
#